data_AF-A0A8T4G0Q6-F1
#
_entry.id   AF-A0A8T4G0Q6-F1
#
_cell.length_a   1.000
_cell.length_b   1.000
_cell.length_c   1.000
_cell.angle_alpha   90.00
_cell.angle_beta   90.00
_cell.angle_gamma   90.00
#
_symmetry.space_group_name_H-M   'P 1'
#
loop_
_entity.id
_entity.type
_entity.pdbx_description
1 polymer ?
#
loop_
_entity_poly.entity_id
_entity_poly.type
_entity_poly.pdbx_seq_one_letter_code
_entity_poly.pdbx_strand_id
1 'polypeptide(L)'
;MLPNFLICGTQKGGTTALYHYLKEHPQVFMPKWKELHFFDQKLDRGLEWYEKQFQDAPESARAIGEATPEYMYFEWIPEKIHELIPDVKLIFILRNPVDRAYSHYWHEIKLCYETLSFEEAIEMEEERLSSGDFYNRLHYSYKDRGKYIEQLKRFRRYFSKDQMLVLLNDELKSNPVGTMRTVFEFLEIDPNFISPSWNRMTHVGLRPRFWLLQRSIASLPPHLIDAMMEIVKYQPIKGIIQKVAYKPGYPPMNPETREKLLKYFKPYNQKLEKFLEASLPENWYR
;
A
#
# COMPACT_ATOMS: atom_id res chain seq x y z
N MET A 1 1.07 0.01 -24.98
CA MET A 1 0.59 1.24 -24.30
C MET A 1 1.02 1.18 -22.84
N LEU A 2 1.36 2.33 -22.25
CA LEU A 2 1.86 2.42 -20.88
C LEU A 2 0.90 3.20 -19.97
N PRO A 3 0.95 3.00 -18.65
CA PRO A 3 0.12 3.76 -17.73
C PRO A 3 0.57 5.22 -17.67
N ASN A 4 -0.39 6.12 -17.51
CA ASN A 4 -0.15 7.55 -17.29
C ASN A 4 -0.36 7.97 -15.83
N PHE A 5 -0.79 7.04 -14.95
CA PHE A 5 -0.71 7.24 -13.51
C PHE A 5 -0.37 5.95 -12.74
N LEU A 6 0.25 6.10 -11.56
CA LEU A 6 0.54 5.01 -10.64
C LEU A 6 0.07 5.37 -9.22
N ILE A 7 -0.58 4.43 -8.54
CA ILE A 7 -0.76 4.50 -7.07
C ILE A 7 0.43 3.77 -6.43
N CYS A 8 1.46 4.53 -6.10
CA CYS A 8 2.75 3.98 -5.65
C CYS A 8 2.78 3.58 -4.18
N GLY A 9 1.83 4.04 -3.36
CA GLY A 9 1.90 3.80 -1.93
C GLY A 9 0.77 4.41 -1.13
N THR A 10 0.75 4.23 0.20
CA THR A 10 1.66 3.32 0.92
C THR A 10 1.00 1.96 1.18
N GLN A 11 1.81 0.93 1.42
CA GLN A 11 1.31 -0.37 1.85
C GLN A 11 0.51 -0.22 3.14
N LYS A 12 -0.71 -0.78 3.14
CA LYS A 12 -1.71 -0.63 4.22
C LYS A 12 -2.21 0.80 4.45
N GLY A 13 -1.96 1.69 3.50
CA GLY A 13 -2.40 3.09 3.50
C GLY A 13 -3.84 3.30 3.03
N GLY A 14 -4.41 2.40 2.22
CA GLY A 14 -5.75 2.58 1.63
C GLY A 14 -5.80 2.42 0.11
N THR A 15 -4.67 2.05 -0.50
CA THR A 15 -4.50 1.88 -1.96
C THR A 15 -5.52 0.94 -2.60
N THR A 16 -5.97 -0.10 -1.90
CA THR A 16 -7.00 -1.02 -2.42
C THR A 16 -8.37 -0.35 -2.53
N ALA A 17 -8.76 0.47 -1.54
CA ALA A 17 -10.01 1.23 -1.62
C ALA A 17 -9.94 2.24 -2.78
N LEU A 18 -8.84 3.00 -2.85
CA LEU A 18 -8.60 3.95 -3.93
C LEU A 18 -8.61 3.30 -5.32
N TYR A 19 -7.96 2.14 -5.49
CA TYR A 19 -8.01 1.33 -6.72
C TYR A 19 -9.45 1.00 -7.12
N HIS A 20 -10.28 0.54 -6.17
CA HIS A 20 -11.67 0.20 -6.47
C HIS A 20 -12.50 1.44 -6.81
N TYR A 21 -12.32 2.55 -6.09
CA TYR A 21 -13.06 3.78 -6.33
C TYR A 21 -12.74 4.40 -7.70
N LEU A 22 -11.46 4.41 -8.09
CA LEU A 22 -11.04 4.89 -9.40
C LEU A 22 -11.58 4.03 -10.54
N LYS A 23 -11.57 2.70 -10.38
CA LYS A 23 -12.01 1.75 -11.41
C LYS A 23 -13.50 1.87 -11.78
N GLU A 24 -14.30 2.53 -10.95
CA GLU A 24 -15.72 2.79 -11.23
C GLU A 24 -15.92 3.97 -12.18
N HIS A 25 -14.92 4.82 -12.36
CA HIS A 25 -15.00 5.99 -13.24
C HIS A 25 -14.91 5.57 -14.73
N PRO A 26 -15.81 6.02 -15.62
CA PRO A 26 -15.87 5.58 -17.03
C PRO A 26 -14.64 5.97 -17.87
N GLN A 27 -13.89 6.97 -17.42
CA GLN A 27 -12.63 7.41 -18.03
C GLN A 27 -11.38 6.80 -17.40
N VAL A 28 -11.52 5.86 -16.46
CA VAL A 28 -10.38 5.19 -15.82
C VAL A 28 -10.29 3.74 -16.30
N PHE A 29 -9.09 3.32 -16.66
CA PHE A 29 -8.76 1.91 -16.80
C PHE A 29 -7.71 1.50 -15.78
N MET A 30 -7.98 0.39 -15.08
CA MET A 30 -6.98 -0.30 -14.27
C MET A 30 -7.09 -1.81 -14.49
N PRO A 31 -5.96 -2.53 -14.61
CA PRO A 31 -5.94 -3.97 -14.80
C PRO A 31 -6.78 -4.70 -13.76
N LYS A 32 -7.38 -5.85 -14.12
CA LYS A 32 -8.20 -6.65 -13.20
C LYS A 32 -7.43 -7.08 -11.94
N TRP A 33 -6.15 -7.37 -12.08
CA TRP A 33 -5.30 -7.85 -11.00
C TRP A 33 -4.51 -6.70 -10.39
N LYS A 34 -4.72 -6.50 -9.10
CA LYS A 34 -3.88 -5.70 -8.22
C LYS A 34 -3.10 -6.70 -7.34
N GLU A 35 -1.78 -6.69 -7.29
CA GLU A 35 -0.79 -5.67 -7.68
C GLU A 35 0.06 -6.15 -8.86
N LEU A 36 0.58 -5.24 -9.70
CA LEU A 36 1.36 -5.67 -10.88
C LEU A 36 2.80 -6.02 -10.52
N HIS A 37 3.41 -5.27 -9.60
CA HIS A 37 4.80 -5.46 -9.17
C HIS A 37 5.84 -5.41 -10.29
N PHE A 38 5.67 -4.51 -11.26
CA PHE A 38 6.60 -4.38 -12.39
C PHE A 38 7.95 -3.79 -11.95
N PHE A 39 7.95 -2.64 -11.28
CA PHE A 39 9.19 -1.92 -10.94
C PHE A 39 9.95 -2.50 -9.73
N ASP A 40 9.35 -3.39 -8.93
CA ASP A 40 9.96 -3.99 -7.75
C ASP A 40 10.33 -5.48 -7.93
N GLN A 41 9.50 -6.29 -8.59
CA GLN A 41 9.70 -7.75 -8.64
C GLN A 41 9.70 -8.37 -10.04
N LYS A 42 9.11 -7.71 -11.04
CA LYS A 42 8.86 -8.29 -12.38
C LYS A 42 9.50 -7.50 -13.51
N LEU A 43 10.55 -6.75 -13.21
CA LEU A 43 11.27 -5.97 -14.22
C LEU A 43 11.89 -6.87 -15.30
N ASP A 44 12.28 -8.09 -14.90
CA ASP A 44 12.80 -9.16 -15.75
C ASP A 44 11.78 -9.71 -16.78
N ARG A 45 10.48 -9.49 -16.55
CA ARG A 45 9.41 -9.87 -17.50
C ARG A 45 9.39 -9.01 -18.76
N GLY A 46 10.10 -7.88 -18.74
CA GLY A 46 10.24 -6.99 -19.89
C GLY A 46 9.05 -6.07 -20.13
N LEU A 47 9.27 -5.08 -20.99
CA LEU A 47 8.30 -4.02 -21.30
C LEU A 47 7.01 -4.57 -21.92
N GLU A 48 7.12 -5.50 -22.86
CA GLU A 48 5.97 -6.10 -23.55
C GLU A 48 4.98 -6.76 -22.55
N TRP A 49 5.51 -7.40 -21.51
CA TRP A 49 4.68 -7.98 -20.45
C TRP A 49 3.90 -6.90 -19.71
N TYR A 50 4.52 -5.75 -19.44
CA TYR A 50 3.89 -4.63 -18.74
C TYR A 50 2.81 -3.98 -19.60
N GLU A 51 3.12 -3.70 -20.87
CA GLU A 51 2.15 -3.12 -21.81
C GLU A 51 0.91 -4.00 -21.98
N LYS A 52 1.08 -5.33 -21.99
CA LYS A 52 -0.01 -6.28 -22.09
C LYS A 52 -1.01 -6.18 -20.94
N GLN A 53 -0.61 -5.66 -19.77
CA GLN A 53 -1.54 -5.45 -18.65
C GLN A 53 -2.60 -4.38 -18.96
N PHE A 54 -2.35 -3.52 -19.96
CA PHE A 54 -3.19 -2.40 -20.34
C PHE A 54 -3.90 -2.57 -21.69
N GLN A 55 -3.71 -3.69 -22.38
CA GLN A 55 -4.25 -3.94 -23.73
C GLN A 55 -5.79 -3.83 -23.82
N ASP A 56 -6.50 -4.08 -22.72
CA ASP A 56 -7.97 -4.08 -22.66
C ASP A 56 -8.55 -2.71 -22.28
N ALA A 57 -7.73 -1.64 -22.31
CA ALA A 57 -8.20 -0.29 -22.03
C ALA A 57 -9.24 0.16 -23.10
N PRO A 58 -10.46 0.57 -22.68
CA PRO A 58 -11.44 1.07 -23.63
C PRO A 58 -11.00 2.43 -24.18
N GLU A 59 -11.49 2.80 -25.37
CA GLU A 59 -11.20 4.10 -26.00
C GLU A 59 -11.64 5.30 -25.14
N SER A 60 -12.63 5.10 -24.25
CA SER A 60 -13.09 6.12 -23.30
C SER A 60 -12.08 6.39 -22.17
N ALA A 61 -11.13 5.48 -21.93
CA ALA A 61 -10.15 5.62 -20.86
C ALA A 61 -9.17 6.75 -21.16
N ARG A 62 -9.11 7.72 -20.25
CA ARG A 62 -8.16 8.83 -20.26
C ARG A 62 -7.09 8.65 -19.20
N ALA A 63 -7.47 8.11 -18.04
CA ALA A 63 -6.55 7.75 -16.97
C ALA A 63 -6.34 6.23 -17.00
N ILE A 64 -5.14 5.79 -17.37
CA ILE A 64 -4.76 4.37 -17.44
C ILE A 64 -3.66 4.15 -16.41
N GLY A 65 -3.90 3.30 -15.42
CA GLY A 65 -2.97 3.18 -14.31
C GLY A 65 -3.03 1.86 -13.57
N GLU A 66 -2.10 1.71 -12.63
CA GLU A 66 -2.00 0.55 -11.75
C GLU A 66 -1.75 0.98 -10.30
N ALA A 67 -1.74 0.02 -9.39
CA ALA A 67 -1.61 0.29 -7.97
C ALA A 67 -0.73 -0.77 -7.30
N THR A 68 0.55 -0.45 -7.13
CA THR A 68 1.53 -1.27 -6.41
C THR A 68 2.13 -0.45 -5.27
N PRO A 69 1.64 -0.62 -4.03
CA PRO A 69 2.00 0.20 -2.87
C PRO A 69 3.46 0.08 -2.42
N GLU A 70 4.14 -0.98 -2.82
CA GLU A 70 5.55 -1.27 -2.54
C GLU A 70 6.47 -0.30 -3.30
N TYR A 71 5.99 0.30 -4.40
CA TYR A 71 6.77 1.26 -5.19
C TYR A 71 7.27 2.45 -4.36
N MET A 72 6.48 2.90 -3.39
CA MET A 72 6.86 4.02 -2.53
C MET A 72 8.11 3.73 -1.68
N TYR A 73 8.35 2.47 -1.31
CA TYR A 73 9.31 2.13 -0.27
C TYR A 73 10.74 1.98 -0.81
N PHE A 74 10.92 1.17 -1.84
CA PHE A 74 12.25 0.78 -2.31
C PHE A 74 12.96 1.91 -3.06
N GLU A 75 14.26 2.04 -2.85
CA GLU A 75 15.02 3.26 -3.20
C GLU A 75 15.30 3.42 -4.68
N TRP A 76 15.43 2.32 -5.44
CA TRP A 76 15.71 2.32 -6.87
C TRP A 76 14.46 2.58 -7.74
N ILE A 77 13.27 2.44 -7.16
CA ILE A 77 12.02 2.47 -7.93
C ILE A 77 11.73 3.83 -8.57
N PRO A 78 11.90 4.98 -7.89
CA PRO A 78 11.64 6.28 -8.52
C PRO A 78 12.44 6.51 -9.80
N GLU A 79 13.72 6.12 -9.81
CA GLU A 79 14.58 6.21 -10.99
C GLU A 79 14.06 5.34 -12.13
N LYS A 80 13.70 4.08 -11.84
CA LYS A 80 13.18 3.14 -12.84
C LYS A 80 11.83 3.55 -13.42
N ILE A 81 10.96 4.15 -12.61
CA ILE A 81 9.70 4.74 -13.10
C ILE A 81 10.03 5.91 -14.03
N HIS A 82 10.94 6.81 -13.63
CA HIS A 82 11.30 7.99 -14.42
C HIS A 82 11.99 7.64 -15.75
N GLU A 83 12.84 6.61 -15.77
CA GLU A 83 13.46 6.09 -17.00
C GLU A 83 12.41 5.63 -18.03
N LEU A 84 11.30 5.03 -17.58
CA LEU A 84 10.32 4.41 -18.47
C LEU A 84 9.13 5.32 -18.82
N ILE A 85 8.61 6.04 -17.83
CA ILE A 85 7.40 6.87 -17.93
C ILE A 85 7.62 8.21 -17.19
N PRO A 86 8.51 9.09 -17.68
CA PRO A 86 8.92 10.31 -16.96
C PRO A 86 7.75 11.28 -16.69
N ASP A 87 6.73 11.29 -17.56
CA ASP A 87 5.57 12.19 -17.45
C ASP A 87 4.42 11.62 -16.60
N VAL A 88 4.62 10.46 -15.96
CA VAL A 88 3.57 9.78 -15.19
C VAL A 88 3.11 10.61 -13.98
N LYS A 89 1.83 10.50 -13.65
CA LYS A 89 1.25 11.03 -12.42
C LYS A 89 1.33 10.02 -11.28
N LEU A 90 1.81 10.43 -10.13
CA LEU A 90 2.07 9.57 -8.97
C LEU A 90 1.11 9.90 -7.83
N ILE A 91 0.39 8.90 -7.35
CA ILE A 91 -0.54 9.04 -6.22
C ILE A 91 -0.01 8.25 -5.03
N PHE A 92 0.05 8.90 -3.88
CA PHE A 92 0.39 8.32 -2.59
C PHE A 92 -0.77 8.53 -1.63
N ILE A 93 -1.28 7.47 -1.01
CA ILE A 93 -2.24 7.55 0.08
C ILE A 93 -1.60 7.12 1.39
N LEU A 94 -1.44 8.08 2.30
CA LEU A 94 -0.79 7.88 3.59
C LEU A 94 -1.82 7.59 4.67
N ARG A 95 -1.40 6.87 5.70
CA ARG A 95 -2.19 6.59 6.90
C ARG A 95 -1.34 6.90 8.10
N ASN A 96 -1.96 7.17 9.25
CA ASN A 96 -1.25 7.19 10.54
C ASN A 96 -0.19 6.08 10.59
N PRO A 97 1.11 6.42 10.72
CA PRO A 97 2.19 5.46 10.56
C PRO A 97 2.17 4.36 11.61
N VAL A 98 1.63 4.62 12.81
CA VAL A 98 1.42 3.62 13.87
C VAL A 98 0.37 2.61 13.45
N ASP A 99 -0.79 3.08 13.00
CA ASP A 99 -1.87 2.20 12.55
C ASP A 99 -1.51 1.43 11.27
N ARG A 100 -0.70 2.05 10.39
CA ARG A 100 -0.13 1.43 9.20
C ARG A 100 0.81 0.29 9.57
N ALA A 101 1.75 0.51 10.49
CA ALA A 101 2.68 -0.49 10.99
C ALA A 101 1.94 -1.69 11.61
N TYR A 102 0.94 -1.43 12.45
CA TYR A 102 0.15 -2.50 13.06
C TYR A 102 -0.66 -3.31 12.04
N SER A 103 -1.23 -2.62 11.05
CA SER A 103 -1.93 -3.27 9.94
C SER A 103 -0.99 -4.08 9.04
N HIS A 104 0.28 -3.70 8.94
CA HIS A 104 1.32 -4.44 8.23
C HIS A 104 1.72 -5.68 9.03
N TYR A 105 1.99 -5.55 10.32
CA TYR A 105 2.24 -6.69 11.21
C TYR A 105 1.17 -7.78 11.09
N TRP A 106 -0.12 -7.42 11.23
CA TRP A 106 -1.20 -8.41 11.08
C TRP A 106 -1.33 -8.98 9.67
N HIS A 107 -0.86 -8.24 8.66
CA HIS A 107 -0.77 -8.75 7.30
C HIS A 107 0.28 -9.86 7.19
N GLU A 108 1.47 -9.64 7.74
CA GLU A 108 2.55 -10.65 7.74
C GLU A 108 2.19 -11.86 8.58
N ILE A 109 1.54 -11.65 9.72
CA ILE A 109 0.97 -12.72 10.54
C ILE A 109 0.02 -13.57 9.71
N LYS A 110 -0.90 -12.95 8.95
CA LYS A 110 -1.84 -13.66 8.06
C LYS A 110 -1.13 -14.46 6.97
N LEU A 111 -0.05 -13.91 6.41
CA LEU A 111 0.75 -14.53 5.37
C LEU A 111 1.75 -15.58 5.91
N CYS A 112 1.84 -15.74 7.23
CA CYS A 112 2.76 -16.65 7.92
C CYS A 112 4.23 -16.22 7.87
N TYR A 113 4.54 -14.95 7.61
CA TYR A 113 5.91 -14.44 7.63
C TYR A 113 6.35 -13.93 9.00
N GLU A 114 5.40 -13.57 9.87
CA GLU A 114 5.68 -13.12 11.23
C GLU A 114 5.15 -14.12 12.26
N THR A 115 5.93 -14.31 13.34
CA THR A 115 5.61 -15.19 14.46
C THR A 115 5.78 -14.52 15.81
N LEU A 116 6.53 -13.43 15.87
CA LEU A 116 6.74 -12.64 17.08
C LEU A 116 5.47 -11.87 17.44
N SER A 117 5.38 -11.43 18.70
CA SER A 117 4.42 -10.37 19.07
C SER A 117 4.74 -9.07 18.34
N PHE A 118 3.81 -8.12 18.32
CA PHE A 118 4.04 -6.85 17.65
C PHE A 118 5.20 -6.06 18.29
N GLU A 119 5.28 -6.09 19.62
CA GLU A 119 6.34 -5.47 20.41
C GLU A 119 7.71 -6.06 20.10
N GLU A 120 7.84 -7.39 20.11
CA GLU A 120 9.09 -8.06 19.74
C GLU A 120 9.45 -7.80 18.27
N ALA A 121 8.46 -7.80 17.38
CA ALA A 121 8.67 -7.58 15.95
C ALA A 121 9.23 -6.17 15.64
N ILE A 122 8.74 -5.13 16.32
CA ILE A 122 9.27 -3.76 16.14
C ILE A 122 10.63 -3.57 16.81
N GLU A 123 10.96 -4.35 17.85
CA GLU A 123 12.29 -4.34 18.47
C GLU A 123 13.32 -5.02 17.56
N MET A 124 12.97 -6.17 16.97
CA MET A 124 13.82 -6.93 16.05
C MET A 124 13.97 -6.32 14.66
N GLU A 125 13.13 -5.34 14.29
CA GLU A 125 13.12 -4.75 12.94
C GLU A 125 14.50 -4.22 12.52
N GLU A 126 15.20 -3.48 13.39
CA GLU A 126 16.49 -2.88 13.01
C GLU A 126 17.53 -3.95 12.70
N GLU A 127 17.59 -5.01 13.51
CA GLU A 127 18.47 -6.15 13.28
C GLU A 127 18.11 -6.87 11.97
N ARG A 128 16.82 -7.16 11.75
CA ARG A 128 16.33 -7.84 10.54
C ARG A 128 16.61 -7.04 9.26
N LEU A 129 16.55 -5.70 9.32
CA LEU A 129 16.81 -4.84 8.17
C LEU A 129 18.31 -4.55 7.95
N SER A 130 19.18 -4.88 8.92
CA SER A 130 20.62 -4.56 8.86
C SER A 130 21.36 -5.22 7.69
N SER A 131 20.90 -6.39 7.24
CA SER A 131 21.40 -7.10 6.06
C SER A 131 21.12 -6.35 4.75
N GLY A 132 20.13 -5.45 4.74
CA GLY A 132 19.69 -4.71 3.57
C GLY A 132 19.00 -5.56 2.50
N ASP A 133 18.71 -6.84 2.76
CA ASP A 133 18.14 -7.73 1.76
C ASP A 133 16.67 -7.43 1.45
N PHE A 134 16.25 -7.80 0.24
CA PHE A 134 14.92 -7.54 -0.27
C PHE A 134 13.82 -8.21 0.56
N TYR A 135 14.03 -9.44 1.01
CA TYR A 135 13.03 -10.23 1.71
C TYR A 135 12.69 -9.60 3.07
N ASN A 136 13.70 -9.29 3.87
CA ASN A 136 13.49 -8.67 5.17
C ASN A 136 12.87 -7.28 5.06
N ARG A 137 13.29 -6.49 4.06
CA ARG A 137 12.67 -5.20 3.73
C ARG A 137 11.23 -5.32 3.24
N LEU A 138 10.86 -6.42 2.60
CA LEU A 138 9.49 -6.66 2.16
C LEU A 138 8.57 -6.96 3.35
N HIS A 139 9.02 -7.84 4.25
CA HIS A 139 8.17 -8.40 5.29
C HIS A 139 8.27 -7.68 6.64
N TYR A 140 9.45 -7.26 7.09
CA TYR A 140 9.67 -6.88 8.50
C TYR A 140 9.82 -5.37 8.74
N SER A 141 9.68 -4.54 7.71
CA SER A 141 9.85 -3.09 7.80
C SER A 141 8.61 -2.36 8.35
N TYR A 142 8.25 -2.63 9.59
CA TYR A 142 7.06 -2.08 10.26
C TYR A 142 7.18 -0.58 10.56
N LYS A 143 8.28 -0.14 11.17
CA LYS A 143 8.56 1.27 11.47
C LYS A 143 9.13 1.98 10.25
N ASP A 144 10.05 1.33 9.52
CA ASP A 144 10.84 1.98 8.48
C ASP A 144 9.97 2.49 7.31
N ARG A 145 8.98 1.69 6.87
CA ARG A 145 7.97 2.11 5.87
C ARG A 145 7.10 3.29 6.33
N GLY A 146 6.99 3.53 7.64
CA GLY A 146 6.25 4.66 8.21
C GLY A 146 6.99 6.00 8.11
N LYS A 147 8.28 6.01 7.74
CA LYS A 147 9.09 7.22 7.54
C LYS A 147 8.79 7.85 6.17
N TYR A 148 7.53 8.27 5.95
CA TYR A 148 7.04 8.69 4.63
C TYR A 148 7.83 9.83 3.99
N ILE A 149 8.30 10.79 4.80
CA ILE A 149 9.05 11.94 4.30
C ILE A 149 10.32 11.53 3.54
N GLU A 150 11.03 10.50 3.98
CA GLU A 150 12.25 10.04 3.32
C GLU A 150 11.94 9.37 1.98
N GLN A 151 10.82 8.65 1.90
CA GLN A 151 10.32 8.02 0.68
C GLN A 151 9.85 9.08 -0.34
N LEU A 152 9.02 10.03 0.08
CA LEU A 152 8.52 11.09 -0.80
C LEU A 152 9.65 11.98 -1.34
N LYS A 153 10.66 12.28 -0.52
CA LYS A 153 11.85 13.02 -0.97
C LYS A 153 12.61 12.28 -2.07
N ARG A 154 12.64 10.94 -2.08
CA ARG A 154 13.27 10.17 -3.17
C ARG A 154 12.53 10.36 -4.49
N PHE A 155 11.20 10.28 -4.47
CA PHE A 155 10.38 10.57 -5.65
C PHE A 155 10.58 12.01 -6.13
N ARG A 156 10.64 12.98 -5.21
CA ARG A 156 10.82 14.40 -5.55
C ARG A 156 12.16 14.74 -6.22
N ARG A 157 13.14 13.82 -6.23
CA ARG A 157 14.39 13.97 -7.01
C ARG A 157 14.18 13.78 -8.50
N TYR A 158 13.15 13.02 -8.88
CA TYR A 158 12.88 12.65 -10.27
C TYR A 158 11.59 13.28 -10.80
N PHE A 159 10.58 13.50 -9.95
CA PHE A 159 9.25 13.98 -10.35
C PHE A 159 8.94 15.36 -9.77
N SER A 160 8.20 16.17 -10.54
CA SER A 160 7.75 17.50 -10.15
C SER A 160 6.70 17.47 -9.01
N LYS A 161 6.34 18.63 -8.41
CA LYS A 161 5.30 18.70 -7.35
C LYS A 161 3.95 18.33 -7.97
N ASP A 162 3.74 18.82 -9.18
CA ASP A 162 2.50 18.68 -9.94
C ASP A 162 2.31 17.27 -10.50
N GLN A 163 3.36 16.45 -10.50
CA GLN A 163 3.28 15.01 -10.80
C GLN A 163 3.01 14.16 -9.55
N MET A 164 2.96 14.74 -8.35
CA MET A 164 2.85 13.98 -7.10
C MET A 164 1.62 14.43 -6.30
N LEU A 165 0.61 13.57 -6.23
CA LEU A 165 -0.54 13.75 -5.35
C LEU A 165 -0.37 12.93 -4.07
N VAL A 166 -0.33 13.60 -2.92
CA VAL A 166 -0.31 12.95 -1.60
C VAL A 166 -1.67 13.14 -0.92
N LEU A 167 -2.33 12.02 -0.65
CA LEU A 167 -3.62 11.91 0.00
C LEU A 167 -3.46 11.40 1.42
N LEU A 168 -4.41 11.75 2.28
CA LEU A 168 -4.54 11.15 3.61
C LEU A 168 -5.75 10.20 3.63
N ASN A 169 -5.53 8.99 4.13
CA ASN A 169 -6.59 8.02 4.31
C ASN A 169 -7.64 8.47 5.34
N ASP A 170 -7.26 9.32 6.28
CA ASP A 170 -8.18 9.98 7.21
C ASP A 170 -9.19 10.87 6.43
N GLU A 171 -8.74 11.57 5.38
CA GLU A 171 -9.61 12.37 4.50
C GLU A 171 -10.46 11.49 3.59
N LEU A 172 -9.87 10.47 2.96
CA LEU A 172 -10.63 9.53 2.13
C LEU A 172 -11.80 8.89 2.89
N LYS A 173 -11.62 8.62 4.20
CA LYS A 173 -12.68 8.05 5.05
C LYS A 173 -13.74 9.06 5.46
N SER A 174 -13.33 10.28 5.79
CA SER A 174 -14.23 11.31 6.35
C SER A 174 -14.94 12.13 5.26
N ASN A 175 -14.31 12.29 4.10
CA ASN A 175 -14.82 13.02 2.95
C ASN A 175 -14.42 12.34 1.62
N PRO A 176 -14.92 11.12 1.33
CA PRO A 176 -14.56 10.38 0.13
C PRO A 176 -14.87 11.14 -1.16
N VAL A 177 -15.99 11.87 -1.22
CA VAL A 177 -16.39 12.65 -2.40
C VAL A 177 -15.37 13.75 -2.70
N GLY A 178 -14.96 14.51 -1.69
CA GLY A 178 -13.95 15.56 -1.85
C GLY A 178 -12.58 15.00 -2.24
N THR A 179 -12.13 13.94 -1.56
CA THR A 179 -10.85 13.30 -1.89
C THR A 179 -10.84 12.73 -3.31
N MET A 180 -11.92 12.06 -3.74
CA MET A 180 -12.00 11.52 -5.10
C MET A 180 -12.07 12.62 -6.17
N ARG A 181 -12.74 13.75 -5.89
CA ARG A 181 -12.70 14.92 -6.78
C ARG A 181 -11.28 15.40 -7.00
N THR A 182 -10.49 15.56 -5.93
CA THR A 182 -9.07 15.96 -6.03
C THR A 182 -8.27 14.97 -6.87
N VAL A 183 -8.53 13.66 -6.73
CA VAL A 183 -7.90 12.63 -7.56
C VAL A 183 -8.28 12.78 -9.04
N PHE A 184 -9.55 13.04 -9.35
CA PHE A 184 -10.01 13.20 -10.72
C PHE A 184 -9.47 14.46 -11.38
N GLU A 185 -9.45 15.58 -10.66
CA GLU A 185 -8.82 16.82 -11.12
C GLU A 185 -7.34 16.61 -11.39
N PHE A 186 -6.63 15.95 -10.46
CA PHE A 186 -5.23 15.60 -10.65
C PHE A 186 -5.01 14.71 -11.87
N LEU A 187 -5.91 13.76 -12.15
CA LEU A 187 -5.85 12.89 -13.32
C LEU A 187 -6.39 13.53 -14.60
N GLU A 188 -6.89 14.76 -14.55
CA GLU A 188 -7.49 15.49 -15.67
C GLU A 188 -8.68 14.76 -16.32
N ILE A 189 -9.54 14.17 -15.49
CA ILE A 189 -10.79 13.51 -15.89
C ILE A 189 -12.00 14.20 -15.24
N ASP A 190 -13.22 13.79 -15.59
CA ASP A 190 -14.46 14.42 -15.08
C ASP A 190 -14.51 14.45 -13.54
N PRO A 191 -14.42 15.65 -12.91
CA PRO A 191 -14.39 15.77 -11.45
C PRO A 191 -15.77 15.60 -10.81
N ASN A 192 -16.83 15.50 -11.61
CA ASN A 192 -18.22 15.46 -11.13
C ASN A 192 -18.80 14.05 -11.06
N PHE A 193 -18.06 13.03 -11.51
CA PHE A 193 -18.46 11.66 -11.30
C PHE A 193 -18.59 11.38 -9.80
N ILE A 194 -19.66 10.69 -9.40
CA ILE A 194 -19.92 10.28 -8.02
C ILE A 194 -20.31 8.81 -8.03
N SER A 195 -19.76 8.03 -7.11
CA SER A 195 -20.20 6.67 -6.87
C SER A 195 -20.80 6.48 -5.47
N PRO A 196 -21.92 5.76 -5.36
CA PRO A 196 -22.49 5.37 -4.07
C PRO A 196 -21.63 4.32 -3.32
N SER A 197 -20.61 3.73 -3.96
CA SER A 197 -19.75 2.72 -3.33
C SER A 197 -18.71 3.32 -2.38
N TRP A 198 -18.38 4.61 -2.53
CA TRP A 198 -17.28 5.24 -1.80
C TRP A 198 -17.50 5.34 -0.29
N ASN A 199 -18.76 5.25 0.15
CA ASN A 199 -19.10 5.18 1.58
C ASN A 199 -19.02 3.76 2.16
N ARG A 200 -18.77 2.74 1.32
CA ARG A 200 -18.65 1.36 1.77
C ARG A 200 -17.19 1.10 2.11
N MET A 201 -16.92 0.75 3.37
CA MET A 201 -15.61 0.28 3.78
C MET A 201 -15.33 -1.06 3.08
N THR A 202 -14.49 -1.04 2.05
CA THR A 202 -14.31 -2.20 1.15
C THR A 202 -13.38 -3.27 1.74
N HIS A 203 -12.48 -2.91 2.66
CA HIS A 203 -11.45 -3.83 3.16
C HIS A 203 -11.15 -3.62 4.65
N VAL A 204 -11.68 -4.51 5.50
CA VAL A 204 -11.27 -4.62 6.91
C VAL A 204 -10.11 -5.60 6.99
N GLY A 205 -9.08 -5.25 7.77
CA GLY A 205 -7.97 -6.15 8.08
C GLY A 205 -8.45 -7.51 8.60
N LEU A 206 -7.66 -8.56 8.38
CA LEU A 206 -7.99 -9.92 8.78
C LEU A 206 -6.91 -10.47 9.72
N ARG A 207 -7.31 -11.15 10.79
CA ARG A 207 -6.42 -11.86 11.72
C ARG A 207 -6.71 -13.37 11.74
N PRO A 208 -5.70 -14.25 11.91
CA PRO A 208 -5.92 -15.69 12.05
C PRO A 208 -6.81 -16.03 13.25
N ARG A 209 -7.66 -17.06 13.10
CA ARG A 209 -8.48 -17.61 14.20
C ARG A 209 -7.71 -18.59 15.07
N PHE A 210 -6.81 -19.36 14.46
CA PHE A 210 -6.13 -20.49 15.09
C PHE A 210 -4.64 -20.19 15.17
N TRP A 211 -4.21 -19.58 16.28
CA TRP A 211 -2.83 -19.11 16.44
C TRP A 211 -1.80 -20.24 16.33
N LEU A 212 -2.05 -21.39 16.95
CA LEU A 212 -1.14 -22.54 16.90
C LEU A 212 -0.94 -23.06 15.48
N LEU A 213 -2.02 -23.16 14.70
CA LEU A 213 -1.94 -23.56 13.30
C LEU A 213 -1.11 -22.56 12.49
N GLN A 214 -1.35 -21.27 12.70
CA GLN A 214 -0.60 -20.20 12.03
C GLN A 214 0.90 -20.31 12.32
N ARG A 215 1.25 -20.52 13.59
CA ARG A 215 2.64 -20.65 14.03
C ARG A 215 3.31 -21.91 13.46
N SER A 216 2.58 -23.02 13.36
CA SER A 216 3.10 -24.23 12.71
C SER A 216 3.39 -23.99 11.23
N ILE A 217 2.50 -23.31 10.50
CA ILE A 217 2.74 -22.98 9.08
C ILE A 217 3.94 -22.05 8.93
N ALA A 218 4.06 -21.03 9.79
CA ALA A 218 5.16 -20.07 9.75
C ALA A 218 6.54 -20.67 10.07
N SER A 219 6.60 -21.89 10.60
CA SER A 219 7.86 -22.62 10.80
C SER A 219 8.38 -23.33 9.55
N LEU A 220 7.59 -23.36 8.47
CA LEU A 220 8.00 -23.94 7.20
C LEU A 220 9.00 -23.02 6.47
N PRO A 221 9.88 -23.57 5.63
CA PRO A 221 10.73 -22.79 4.72
C PRO A 221 9.90 -21.78 3.88
N PRO A 222 10.38 -20.54 3.66
CA PRO A 222 9.62 -19.50 2.95
C PRO A 222 9.07 -19.94 1.58
N HIS A 223 9.87 -20.65 0.78
CA HIS A 223 9.43 -21.14 -0.54
C HIS A 223 8.23 -22.09 -0.47
N LEU A 224 8.05 -22.84 0.63
CA LEU A 224 6.87 -23.69 0.82
C LEU A 224 5.65 -22.85 1.23
N ILE A 225 5.84 -21.82 2.05
CA ILE A 225 4.79 -20.88 2.41
C ILE A 225 4.29 -20.18 1.13
N ASP A 226 5.22 -19.67 0.31
CA ASP A 226 4.92 -18.99 -0.95
C ASP A 226 4.12 -19.89 -1.90
N ALA A 227 4.57 -21.13 -2.11
CA ALA A 227 3.88 -22.11 -2.94
C ALA A 227 2.47 -22.40 -2.42
N MET A 228 2.31 -22.57 -1.10
CA MET A 228 1.01 -22.82 -0.48
C MET A 228 0.07 -21.62 -0.62
N MET A 229 0.58 -20.40 -0.40
CA MET A 229 -0.20 -19.17 -0.51
C MET A 229 -0.65 -18.93 -1.96
N GLU A 230 0.21 -19.20 -2.96
CA GLU A 230 -0.17 -19.14 -4.37
C GLU A 230 -1.24 -20.18 -4.73
N ILE A 231 -1.16 -21.41 -4.22
CA ILE A 231 -2.22 -22.41 -4.41
C ILE A 231 -3.56 -21.90 -3.88
N VAL A 232 -3.60 -21.43 -2.63
CA VAL A 232 -4.83 -20.92 -1.97
C VAL A 232 -5.40 -19.70 -2.69
N LYS A 233 -4.54 -18.83 -3.24
CA LYS A 233 -4.92 -17.60 -3.92
C LYS A 233 -5.82 -17.83 -5.14
N TYR A 234 -5.63 -18.94 -5.85
CA TYR A 234 -6.39 -19.31 -7.06
C TYR A 234 -7.49 -20.35 -6.83
N GLN A 235 -7.71 -20.80 -5.59
CA GLN A 235 -8.80 -21.75 -5.32
C GLN A 235 -10.18 -21.09 -5.38
N PRO A 236 -11.19 -21.76 -5.98
CA PRO A 236 -12.57 -21.25 -6.03
C PRO A 236 -13.17 -21.09 -4.62
N ILE A 237 -12.69 -21.89 -3.67
CA ILE A 237 -13.14 -21.89 -2.27
C ILE A 237 -12.42 -20.85 -1.39
N LYS A 238 -11.58 -19.98 -1.94
CA LYS A 238 -10.82 -18.97 -1.18
C LYS A 238 -11.69 -18.14 -0.23
N GLY A 239 -12.90 -17.76 -0.65
CA GLY A 239 -13.83 -17.02 0.21
C GLY A 239 -14.30 -17.82 1.43
N ILE A 240 -14.47 -19.14 1.29
CA ILE A 240 -14.83 -20.04 2.40
C ILE A 240 -13.64 -20.21 3.33
N ILE A 241 -12.45 -20.50 2.78
CA ILE A 241 -11.20 -20.60 3.54
C ILE A 241 -10.99 -19.33 4.37
N GLN A 242 -11.18 -18.15 3.76
CA GLN A 242 -11.01 -16.88 4.47
C GLN A 242 -11.97 -16.71 5.64
N LYS A 243 -13.26 -17.05 5.45
CA LYS A 243 -14.29 -16.95 6.51
C LYS A 243 -14.05 -17.93 7.66
N VAL A 244 -13.52 -19.13 7.36
CA VAL A 244 -13.27 -20.17 8.36
C VAL A 244 -11.96 -19.95 9.11
N ALA A 245 -10.92 -19.48 8.43
CA ALA A 245 -9.57 -19.34 9.00
C ALA A 245 -9.31 -17.98 9.65
N TYR A 246 -10.04 -16.91 9.30
CA TYR A 246 -9.75 -15.54 9.76
C TYR A 246 -10.97 -14.85 10.41
N LYS A 247 -10.69 -13.81 11.20
CA LYS A 247 -11.68 -12.87 11.78
C LYS A 247 -11.41 -11.46 11.27
N PRO A 248 -12.45 -10.64 11.04
CA PRO A 248 -12.29 -9.24 10.69
C PRO A 248 -11.75 -8.44 11.88
N GLY A 249 -10.96 -7.42 11.56
CA GLY A 249 -10.31 -6.53 12.52
C GLY A 249 -9.08 -7.15 13.19
N TYR A 250 -8.40 -6.31 13.94
CA TYR A 250 -7.23 -6.66 14.75
C TYR A 250 -7.58 -6.48 16.23
N PRO A 251 -6.93 -7.20 17.16
CA PRO A 251 -6.99 -6.82 18.57
C PRO A 251 -6.53 -5.36 18.73
N PRO A 252 -6.99 -4.63 19.77
CA PRO A 252 -6.43 -3.32 20.04
C PRO A 252 -4.92 -3.46 20.32
N MET A 253 -4.13 -2.51 19.80
CA MET A 253 -2.71 -2.40 20.14
C MET A 253 -2.58 -2.07 21.63
N ASN A 254 -1.51 -2.54 22.27
CA ASN A 254 -1.13 -2.09 23.61
C ASN A 254 -0.99 -0.54 23.60
N PRO A 255 -1.69 0.19 24.51
CA PRO A 255 -1.62 1.65 24.58
C PRO A 255 -0.20 2.20 24.77
N GLU A 256 0.64 1.55 25.58
CA GLU A 256 2.03 1.97 25.80
C GLU A 256 2.87 1.82 24.53
N THR A 257 2.68 0.73 23.78
CA THR A 257 3.32 0.52 22.47
C THR A 257 2.89 1.60 21.49
N ARG A 258 1.60 1.97 21.50
CA ARG A 258 1.07 3.06 20.65
C ARG A 258 1.74 4.40 20.98
N GLU A 259 1.82 4.75 22.25
CA GLU A 259 2.46 5.99 22.71
C GLU A 259 3.94 6.05 22.31
N LYS A 260 4.68 4.96 22.52
CA LYS A 260 6.09 4.83 22.09
C LYS A 260 6.24 5.06 20.59
N LEU A 261 5.39 4.45 19.76
CA LEU A 261 5.44 4.61 18.31
C LEU A 261 5.02 6.01 17.85
N LEU A 262 4.02 6.63 18.47
CA LEU A 262 3.68 8.03 18.20
C LEU A 262 4.86 8.96 18.47
N LYS A 263 5.52 8.79 19.63
CA LYS A 263 6.71 9.56 19.98
C LYS A 263 7.85 9.33 18.98
N TYR A 264 8.03 8.08 18.53
CA TYR A 264 9.00 7.72 17.50
C TYR A 264 8.72 8.41 16.15
N PHE A 265 7.46 8.43 15.70
CA PHE A 265 7.08 9.01 14.41
C PHE A 265 6.94 10.53 14.42
N LYS A 266 6.72 11.16 15.57
CA LYS A 266 6.55 12.61 15.72
C LYS A 266 7.56 13.46 14.91
N PRO A 267 8.89 13.26 15.00
CA PRO A 267 9.84 14.05 14.22
C PRO A 267 9.72 13.85 12.70
N TYR A 268 9.29 12.66 12.24
CA TYR A 268 9.06 12.40 10.82
C TYR A 268 7.76 13.05 10.34
N ASN A 269 6.70 13.00 11.15
CA ASN A 269 5.41 13.64 10.87
C ASN A 269 5.56 15.17 10.76
N GLN A 270 6.32 15.79 11.66
CA GLN A 270 6.60 17.23 11.60
C GLN A 270 7.38 17.64 10.34
N LYS A 271 8.30 16.80 9.86
CA LYS A 271 8.99 17.03 8.59
C LYS A 271 8.06 16.81 7.39
N LEU A 272 7.14 15.86 7.50
CA LEU A 272 6.12 15.59 6.49
C LEU A 272 5.16 16.77 6.34
N GLU A 273 4.67 17.37 7.44
CA GLU A 273 3.83 18.58 7.39
C GLU A 273 4.49 19.72 6.62
N LYS A 274 5.78 19.98 6.90
CA LYS A 274 6.55 21.00 6.18
C LYS A 274 6.69 20.69 4.69
N PHE A 275 6.83 19.42 4.34
CA PHE A 275 6.93 19.00 2.94
C PHE A 275 5.60 19.09 2.20
N LEU A 276 4.49 18.79 2.89
CA LEU A 276 3.14 18.86 2.33
C LEU A 276 2.57 20.28 2.34
N GLU A 277 3.19 21.20 3.08
CA GLU A 277 2.65 22.55 3.33
C GLU A 277 1.23 22.49 3.97
N ALA A 278 0.98 21.43 4.74
CA ALA A 278 -0.32 21.13 5.34
C ALA A 278 -0.15 20.42 6.69
N SER A 279 -1.11 20.62 7.59
CA SER A 279 -1.14 19.95 8.90
C SER A 279 -1.60 18.51 8.77
N LEU A 280 -1.02 17.61 9.57
CA LEU A 280 -1.49 16.23 9.65
C LEU A 280 -2.62 16.11 10.69
N PRO A 281 -3.53 15.12 10.54
CA PRO A 281 -4.58 14.83 11.50
C PRO A 281 -4.03 14.62 12.93
N GLU A 282 -4.76 15.10 13.93
CA GLU A 282 -4.31 15.10 15.33
C GLU A 282 -4.00 13.70 15.88
N ASN A 283 -4.74 12.67 15.43
CA ASN A 283 -4.51 11.27 15.79
C ASN A 283 -3.13 10.73 15.38
N TRP A 284 -2.38 11.44 14.53
CA TRP A 284 -0.99 11.11 14.19
C TRP A 284 0.01 11.52 15.29
N TYR A 285 -0.44 12.25 16.31
CA TYR A 285 0.36 12.71 17.44
C TYR A 285 -0.18 12.28 18.81
N ARG A 286 -1.42 11.80 18.87
CA ARG A 286 -2.14 11.43 20.10
C ARG A 286 -2.79 10.06 19.96
#